data_AF-A0A512IXX3-F1
#
_entry.id   AF-A0A512IXX3-F1
#
_cell.length_a   1.000
_cell.length_b   1.000
_cell.length_c   1.000
_cell.angle_alpha   90.00
_cell.angle_beta   90.00
_cell.angle_gamma   90.00
#
_symmetry.space_group_name_H-M   'P 1'
#
loop_
_entity.id
_entity.type
_entity.pdbx_description
1 polymer ?
#
loop_
_entity_poly.entity_id
_entity_poly.type
_entity_poly.pdbx_seq_one_letter_code
_entity_poly.pdbx_strand_id
1 'polypeptide(L)'
;MMGVFPEPALCADDVRCLVSSETVDQDRTVAWLLRVEPARQGRRSANIRRRVVTTLLAGLVGFSLPQSALAPASAHDRIDERAFAARDLAARTAPERPADWGGVPLLDQEPATTALIESDLAALPQPRASSGDEVLRFGEMSVPRHIVETILRASAEAGVDPVYMMALADKESSFSTKAKAATSSAEGLFQFLSATWLEMIRDFGARYGYEEEAAAVTGRGAAITVAGDGMRERVLRLRRDPYVACLMAAELIKRDRARIEARIGRDLKTSELYLAHFFGTSSAGRFLALSAEQPGKMAAKEFRSAARANRSLFTEKSGKGRRGLTVAEVYERIDDMIDRRLNQYEGVAALAETLNAQAETLAEKAPAERSAPAPEVRLKVTDASLPEAR
;
A
#
# COMPACT_ATOMS: atom_id res chain seq x y z
N MET A 1 -2.14 45.04 -3.27
CA MET A 1 -3.34 44.30 -2.83
C MET A 1 -2.87 43.08 -2.06
N MET A 2 -3.24 42.95 -0.79
CA MET A 2 -2.92 41.76 0.02
C MET A 2 -3.99 40.69 -0.24
N GLY A 3 -3.59 39.52 -0.75
CA GLY A 3 -4.50 38.40 -0.97
C GLY A 3 -4.88 37.76 0.36
N VAL A 4 -6.07 38.07 0.87
CA VAL A 4 -6.64 37.38 2.03
C VAL A 4 -7.08 35.99 1.59
N PHE A 5 -6.26 34.97 1.86
CA PHE A 5 -6.69 33.58 1.73
C PHE A 5 -7.76 33.30 2.78
N PRO A 6 -8.96 32.80 2.40
CA PRO A 6 -9.95 32.39 3.37
C PRO A 6 -9.44 31.17 4.15
N GLU A 7 -9.55 31.24 5.48
CA GLU A 7 -9.19 30.17 6.39
C GLU A 7 -10.06 28.93 6.09
N PRO A 8 -9.47 27.76 5.74
CA PRO A 8 -10.26 26.56 5.47
C PRO A 8 -10.89 26.05 6.77
N ALA A 9 -12.17 25.68 6.68
CA ALA A 9 -12.99 25.30 7.83
C ALA A 9 -12.36 24.17 8.67
N LEU A 10 -12.47 24.30 10.00
CA LEU A 10 -12.09 23.31 11.00
C LEU A 10 -12.87 22.00 10.79
N CYS A 11 -12.31 21.06 10.02
CA CYS A 11 -12.89 19.74 9.81
C CYS A 11 -11.86 18.61 10.01
N ALA A 12 -12.01 17.90 11.13
CA ALA A 12 -11.65 16.48 11.29
C ALA A 12 -10.21 15.99 11.00
N ASP A 13 -9.16 16.78 11.27
CA ASP A 13 -7.81 16.23 11.58
C ASP A 13 -7.86 15.52 12.97
N ASP A 14 -8.67 14.46 13.11
CA ASP A 14 -8.90 13.77 14.39
C ASP A 14 -7.85 12.66 14.60
N VAL A 15 -6.67 13.07 15.06
CA VAL A 15 -5.43 12.29 15.31
C VAL A 15 -5.57 11.16 16.36
N ARG A 16 -6.79 10.70 16.64
CA ARG A 16 -7.19 9.82 17.75
C ARG A 16 -7.18 8.33 17.42
N CYS A 17 -6.84 7.94 16.19
CA CYS A 17 -6.98 6.57 15.70
C CYS A 17 -5.66 5.90 15.30
N LEU A 18 -4.59 6.09 16.08
CA LEU A 18 -3.63 4.98 16.23
C LEU A 18 -4.15 4.05 17.33
N VAL A 19 -4.35 2.79 17.00
CA VAL A 19 -4.71 1.74 17.96
C VAL A 19 -3.63 1.65 19.04
N SER A 20 -4.03 1.82 20.29
CA SER A 20 -3.13 1.63 21.44
C SER A 20 -3.14 0.16 21.87
N SER A 21 -2.19 -0.64 21.36
CA SER A 21 -1.88 -1.96 21.91
C SER A 21 -0.44 -2.41 21.62
N GLU A 22 0.55 -1.61 22.01
CA GLU A 22 1.93 -2.07 22.21
C GLU A 22 2.29 -2.03 23.71
N THR A 23 1.95 -3.11 24.41
CA THR A 23 2.90 -3.70 25.37
C THR A 23 3.68 -4.79 24.62
N VAL A 24 4.49 -4.36 23.65
CA VAL A 24 5.64 -5.16 23.19
C VAL A 24 6.76 -4.81 24.15
N ASP A 25 6.89 -5.61 25.19
CA ASP A 25 8.00 -5.53 26.12
C ASP A 25 9.25 -6.04 25.39
N GLN A 26 10.31 -5.23 25.37
CA GLN A 26 11.61 -5.67 24.86
C GLN A 26 12.31 -6.47 25.95
N ASP A 27 11.83 -7.68 26.22
CA ASP A 27 12.70 -8.70 26.81
C ASP A 27 12.25 -10.15 26.50
N ARG A 28 13.18 -11.07 26.69
CA ARG A 28 13.16 -12.40 26.08
C ARG A 28 12.29 -13.43 26.84
N THR A 29 11.90 -14.47 26.09
CA THR A 29 11.73 -15.88 26.52
C THR A 29 10.36 -16.34 27.08
N VAL A 30 9.98 -17.56 26.66
CA VAL A 30 8.99 -18.51 27.21
C VAL A 30 7.51 -18.37 26.79
N ALA A 31 7.04 -19.47 26.19
CA ALA A 31 5.69 -19.80 25.73
C ALA A 31 4.60 -19.89 26.82
N TRP A 32 3.32 -19.81 26.43
CA TRP A 32 2.40 -20.98 26.32
C TRP A 32 0.94 -20.59 26.03
N LEU A 33 0.14 -21.58 25.64
CA LEU A 33 -1.28 -21.51 25.24
C LEU A 33 -2.28 -21.55 26.43
N LEU A 34 -3.44 -20.93 26.20
CA LEU A 34 -4.80 -21.29 26.68
C LEU A 34 -4.99 -21.91 28.09
N ARG A 35 -5.70 -21.21 28.98
CA ARG A 35 -7.02 -21.66 29.51
C ARG A 35 -7.75 -20.62 30.39
N VAL A 36 -9.04 -20.44 30.08
CA VAL A 36 -10.23 -20.48 30.98
C VAL A 36 -10.18 -19.76 32.35
N GLU A 37 -11.04 -18.73 32.48
CA GLU A 37 -11.63 -18.14 33.70
C GLU A 37 -11.99 -19.19 34.78
N PRO A 38 -11.86 -18.89 36.10
CA PRO A 38 -12.98 -18.17 36.73
C PRO A 38 -12.69 -17.24 37.93
N ALA A 39 -13.51 -16.19 38.00
CA ALA A 39 -14.26 -15.73 39.19
C ALA A 39 -13.59 -14.94 40.35
N ARG A 40 -14.42 -14.01 40.87
CA ARG A 40 -14.18 -13.04 41.95
C ARG A 40 -13.82 -13.64 43.31
N GLN A 41 -12.82 -13.06 43.99
CA GLN A 41 -12.94 -12.62 45.40
C GLN A 41 -11.86 -11.54 45.67
N GLY A 42 -12.12 -10.54 46.52
CA GLY A 42 -11.16 -9.45 46.78
C GLY A 42 -10.70 -9.35 48.23
N ARG A 43 -9.47 -8.86 48.46
CA ARG A 43 -9.08 -8.07 49.66
C ARG A 43 -7.67 -7.46 49.58
N ARG A 44 -7.60 -6.16 49.90
CA ARG A 44 -6.58 -5.41 50.69
C ARG A 44 -5.06 -5.65 50.47
N SER A 45 -4.41 -4.57 50.02
CA SER A 45 -3.13 -3.97 50.47
C SER A 45 -2.03 -4.80 51.16
N ALA A 46 -0.81 -4.72 50.61
CA ALA A 46 0.40 -4.45 51.37
C ALA A 46 1.49 -3.78 50.50
N ASN A 47 2.16 -2.75 51.03
CA ASN A 47 3.35 -2.14 50.42
C ASN A 47 4.61 -2.92 50.84
N ILE A 48 5.52 -3.23 49.91
CA ILE A 48 6.92 -3.53 50.25
C ILE A 48 7.86 -2.73 49.33
N ARG A 49 8.66 -1.85 49.94
CA ARG A 49 9.82 -1.20 49.29
C ARG A 49 11.02 -2.14 49.34
N ARG A 50 11.83 -2.19 48.28
CA ARG A 50 13.27 -2.44 48.42
C ARG A 50 14.07 -1.52 47.48
N ARG A 51 15.10 -0.88 48.05
CA ARG A 51 16.17 -0.17 47.33
C ARG A 51 17.36 -1.12 47.22
N VAL A 52 18.07 -1.08 46.10
CA VAL A 52 19.52 -1.37 46.03
C VAL A 52 20.14 -0.31 45.11
N VAL A 53 21.39 0.03 45.38
CA VAL A 53 22.24 1.07 44.75
C VAL A 53 23.63 0.44 44.54
N THR A 54 24.47 1.06 43.69
CA THR A 54 25.93 0.85 43.42
C THR A 54 26.29 0.07 42.14
N THR A 55 27.37 0.36 41.38
CA THR A 55 28.23 1.55 41.17
C THR A 55 28.99 1.45 39.81
N LEU A 56 29.63 2.53 39.34
CA LEU A 56 30.50 2.59 38.15
C LEU A 56 31.89 1.93 38.30
N LEU A 57 32.50 1.55 37.16
CA LEU A 57 33.91 1.68 36.71
C LEU A 57 33.93 1.22 35.23
N ALA A 58 34.39 1.93 34.17
CA ALA A 58 35.52 2.84 33.89
C ALA A 58 36.85 2.12 33.57
N GLY A 59 37.33 2.26 32.32
CA GLY A 59 38.63 1.78 31.84
C GLY A 59 38.92 2.19 30.38
N LEU A 60 40.04 2.91 30.15
CA LEU A 60 40.60 3.31 28.84
C LEU A 60 41.47 2.17 28.26
N VAL A 61 41.80 2.05 26.96
CA VAL A 61 42.80 2.78 26.11
C VAL A 61 42.73 2.15 24.69
N GLY A 62 43.06 2.76 23.53
CA GLY A 62 43.49 4.12 23.19
C GLY A 62 44.45 4.19 21.97
N PHE A 63 44.38 5.28 21.18
CA PHE A 63 45.31 5.74 20.12
C PHE A 63 45.63 4.88 18.87
N SER A 64 45.24 5.38 17.67
CA SER A 64 46.21 5.90 16.67
C SER A 64 45.52 6.54 15.43
N LEU A 65 46.17 7.56 14.87
CA LEU A 65 45.88 8.36 13.65
C LEU A 65 47.22 9.02 13.25
N PRO A 66 47.37 9.68 12.08
CA PRO A 66 46.60 9.63 10.82
C PRO A 66 47.50 9.36 9.58
N GLN A 67 46.91 9.22 8.39
CA GLN A 67 47.53 9.74 7.15
C GLN A 67 46.49 10.35 6.22
N SER A 68 46.88 11.46 5.59
CA SER A 68 46.03 12.32 4.75
C SER A 68 46.10 11.94 3.27
N ALA A 69 45.03 12.13 2.51
CA ALA A 69 45.09 12.29 1.06
C ALA A 69 43.96 13.22 0.55
N LEU A 70 44.24 13.93 -0.54
CA LEU A 70 43.42 15.01 -1.11
C LEU A 70 42.21 14.48 -1.92
N ALA A 71 41.15 15.30 -1.99
CA ALA A 71 40.18 15.24 -3.09
C ALA A 71 40.79 15.82 -4.38
N PRO A 72 40.26 15.45 -5.56
CA PRO A 72 39.37 16.42 -6.21
C PRO A 72 38.14 15.80 -6.90
N ALA A 73 37.22 16.67 -7.31
CA ALA A 73 36.04 16.31 -8.11
C ALA A 73 36.34 16.31 -9.62
N SER A 74 35.62 15.47 -10.39
CA SER A 74 35.15 15.80 -11.75
C SER A 74 34.21 14.72 -12.30
N ALA A 75 33.42 15.09 -13.32
CA ALA A 75 32.35 14.28 -13.90
C ALA A 75 32.84 13.07 -14.72
N HIS A 76 31.98 12.05 -14.83
CA HIS A 76 31.97 11.13 -15.96
C HIS A 76 30.58 11.03 -16.57
N ASP A 77 30.37 11.90 -17.54
CA ASP A 77 29.43 11.69 -18.63
C ASP A 77 29.96 10.54 -19.52
N ARG A 78 29.22 9.44 -19.65
CA ARG A 78 29.50 8.36 -20.59
C ARG A 78 28.21 7.73 -21.09
N ILE A 79 27.92 8.02 -22.36
CA ILE A 79 26.92 7.35 -23.20
C ILE A 79 27.24 5.84 -23.25
N ASP A 80 26.24 4.99 -23.01
CA ASP A 80 26.40 3.53 -23.13
C ASP A 80 26.15 3.09 -24.59
N GLU A 81 27.22 2.91 -25.36
CA GLU A 81 27.17 2.53 -26.78
C GLU A 81 26.67 1.09 -27.04
N ARG A 82 26.35 0.31 -26.00
CA ARG A 82 25.91 -1.09 -26.15
C ARG A 82 24.56 -1.27 -26.83
N ALA A 83 23.78 -0.20 -27.01
CA ALA A 83 22.50 -0.22 -27.70
C ALA A 83 22.60 -0.32 -29.24
N PHE A 84 23.76 -0.02 -29.86
CA PHE A 84 23.87 0.03 -31.33
C PHE A 84 24.33 -1.29 -31.98
N ALA A 85 24.99 -2.18 -31.24
CA ALA A 85 25.49 -3.45 -31.76
C ALA A 85 24.40 -4.50 -32.04
N ALA A 86 23.24 -4.40 -31.38
CA ALA A 86 22.15 -5.37 -31.53
C ALA A 86 21.33 -5.19 -32.84
N ARG A 87 21.43 -4.04 -33.52
CA ARG A 87 20.64 -3.74 -34.72
C ARG A 87 21.33 -4.06 -36.06
N ASP A 88 22.66 -4.09 -36.13
CA ASP A 88 23.37 -4.44 -37.40
C ASP A 88 23.34 -5.94 -37.70
N LEU A 89 23.27 -6.80 -36.68
CA LEU A 89 23.24 -8.26 -36.86
C LEU A 89 21.90 -8.76 -37.43
N ALA A 90 20.78 -8.13 -37.06
CA ALA A 90 19.45 -8.48 -37.55
C ALA A 90 19.19 -8.06 -39.01
N ALA A 91 20.04 -7.19 -39.57
CA ALA A 91 19.90 -6.65 -40.92
C ALA A 91 20.63 -7.46 -42.01
N ARG A 92 21.37 -8.52 -41.66
CA ARG A 92 22.30 -9.22 -42.57
C ARG A 92 21.89 -10.64 -43.00
N THR A 93 20.73 -11.16 -42.58
CA THR A 93 20.34 -12.55 -42.88
C THR A 93 18.88 -12.73 -43.29
N ALA A 94 18.59 -12.52 -44.58
CA ALA A 94 17.59 -13.25 -45.36
C ALA A 94 17.74 -12.90 -46.87
N PRO A 95 17.41 -13.78 -47.83
CA PRO A 95 17.25 -15.24 -47.74
C PRO A 95 18.02 -16.00 -48.85
N GLU A 96 18.88 -16.95 -48.49
CA GLU A 96 19.21 -18.03 -49.43
C GLU A 96 18.28 -19.22 -49.19
N ARG A 97 17.48 -19.53 -50.20
CA ARG A 97 16.58 -20.69 -50.24
C ARG A 97 17.41 -21.90 -50.70
N PRO A 98 17.73 -22.89 -49.84
CA PRO A 98 18.30 -24.14 -50.32
C PRO A 98 17.24 -24.87 -51.16
N ALA A 99 17.43 -24.87 -52.48
CA ALA A 99 16.91 -25.96 -53.29
C ALA A 99 17.65 -27.25 -52.87
N ASP A 100 16.97 -28.39 -52.90
CA ASP A 100 17.44 -29.69 -52.40
C ASP A 100 17.75 -29.78 -50.88
N TRP A 101 16.76 -29.40 -50.05
CA TRP A 101 16.50 -30.21 -48.86
C TRP A 101 15.37 -31.20 -49.17
N GLY A 102 15.74 -32.41 -49.57
CA GLY A 102 14.82 -33.53 -49.67
C GLY A 102 14.28 -33.84 -48.28
N GLY A 103 13.04 -33.42 -48.00
CA GLY A 103 12.43 -33.56 -46.69
C GLY A 103 12.46 -35.00 -46.20
N VAL A 104 12.74 -35.19 -44.91
CA VAL A 104 12.47 -36.47 -44.24
C VAL A 104 10.99 -36.77 -44.46
N PRO A 105 10.59 -37.95 -44.96
CA PRO A 105 9.19 -38.29 -45.08
C PRO A 105 8.54 -38.12 -43.71
N LEU A 106 7.41 -37.41 -43.66
CA LEU A 106 6.47 -37.52 -42.56
C LEU A 106 5.94 -38.96 -42.57
N LEU A 107 6.69 -39.86 -41.92
CA LEU A 107 6.13 -41.07 -41.36
C LEU A 107 4.98 -40.61 -40.49
N ASP A 108 3.77 -41.12 -40.75
CA ASP A 108 2.59 -40.81 -39.95
C ASP A 108 2.96 -40.94 -38.47
N GLN A 109 2.95 -39.81 -37.75
CA GLN A 109 3.38 -39.82 -36.36
C GLN A 109 2.40 -40.67 -35.57
N GLU A 110 2.84 -41.87 -35.20
CA GLU A 110 2.03 -42.75 -34.37
C GLU A 110 1.61 -42.00 -33.09
N PRO A 111 0.37 -42.20 -32.62
CA PRO A 111 -0.21 -41.41 -31.54
C PRO A 111 0.60 -41.44 -30.24
N ALA A 112 1.51 -42.41 -30.09
CA ALA A 112 2.49 -42.47 -29.03
C ALA A 112 3.35 -41.20 -28.91
N THR A 113 3.80 -40.56 -30.01
CA THR A 113 4.66 -39.38 -29.89
C THR A 113 3.89 -38.18 -29.34
N THR A 114 2.67 -37.95 -29.82
CA THR A 114 1.79 -36.89 -29.34
C THR A 114 1.37 -37.14 -27.89
N ALA A 115 1.00 -38.37 -27.54
CA ALA A 115 0.63 -38.74 -26.18
C ALA A 115 1.81 -38.66 -25.18
N LEU A 116 3.03 -38.94 -25.62
CA LEU A 116 4.25 -38.74 -24.81
C LEU A 116 4.54 -37.25 -24.61
N ILE A 117 4.43 -36.42 -25.66
CA ILE A 117 4.57 -34.96 -25.56
C ILE A 117 3.50 -34.38 -24.63
N GLU A 118 2.24 -34.82 -24.75
CA GLU A 118 1.12 -34.40 -23.89
C GLU A 118 1.30 -34.87 -22.44
N SER A 119 1.79 -36.10 -22.24
CA SER A 119 2.17 -36.62 -20.92
C SER A 119 3.33 -35.85 -20.29
N ASP A 120 4.37 -35.51 -21.07
CA ASP A 120 5.53 -34.75 -20.58
C ASP A 120 5.13 -33.30 -20.26
N LEU A 121 4.28 -32.66 -21.09
CA LEU A 121 3.68 -31.35 -20.79
C LEU A 121 2.74 -31.38 -19.57
N ALA A 122 2.04 -32.49 -19.33
CA ALA A 122 1.25 -32.70 -18.12
C ALA A 122 2.13 -32.99 -16.88
N ALA A 123 3.30 -33.60 -17.07
CA ALA A 123 4.28 -33.91 -16.03
C ALA A 123 5.21 -32.73 -15.68
N LEU A 124 5.34 -31.73 -16.57
CA LEU A 124 5.95 -30.44 -16.21
C LEU A 124 5.22 -29.86 -14.99
N PRO A 125 5.93 -29.18 -14.07
CA PRO A 125 5.29 -28.45 -12.99
C PRO A 125 4.37 -27.37 -13.57
N GLN A 126 3.09 -27.69 -13.68
CA GLN A 126 2.03 -26.72 -13.94
C GLN A 126 2.23 -25.56 -12.95
N PRO A 127 2.17 -24.29 -13.37
CA PRO A 127 2.12 -23.17 -12.45
C PRO A 127 0.92 -23.43 -11.56
N ARG A 128 1.16 -23.88 -10.33
CA ARG A 128 0.08 -24.27 -9.42
C ARG A 128 -0.79 -23.04 -9.30
N ALA A 129 -2.05 -23.14 -9.76
CA ALA A 129 -3.05 -22.12 -9.48
C ALA A 129 -3.05 -21.99 -7.96
N SER A 130 -2.43 -20.91 -7.47
CA SER A 130 -2.05 -20.81 -6.07
C SER A 130 -3.35 -20.80 -5.28
N SER A 131 -3.57 -21.87 -4.51
CA SER A 131 -4.67 -21.93 -3.54
C SER A 131 -4.64 -20.62 -2.76
N GLY A 132 -5.77 -19.91 -2.68
CA GLY A 132 -5.83 -18.56 -2.09
C GLY A 132 -5.35 -18.45 -0.63
N ASP A 133 -5.14 -19.62 0.00
CA ASP A 133 -4.55 -19.83 1.32
C ASP A 133 -3.00 -19.84 1.34
N GLU A 134 -2.30 -19.66 0.21
CA GLU A 134 -0.84 -19.46 0.23
C GLU A 134 -0.51 -18.20 1.05
N VAL A 135 0.50 -18.29 1.91
CA VAL A 135 0.92 -17.19 2.80
C VAL A 135 2.35 -16.77 2.47
N LEU A 136 2.51 -15.52 2.06
CA LEU A 136 3.80 -14.90 1.80
C LEU A 136 4.37 -14.31 3.09
N ARG A 137 5.69 -14.31 3.25
CA ARG A 137 6.39 -13.81 4.44
C ARG A 137 7.28 -12.62 4.11
N PHE A 138 7.16 -11.57 4.93
CA PHE A 138 7.90 -10.32 4.83
C PHE A 138 8.44 -9.98 6.21
N GLY A 139 9.70 -10.34 6.49
CA GLY A 139 10.25 -10.28 7.85
C GLY A 139 9.45 -11.15 8.82
N GLU A 140 8.92 -10.54 9.88
CA GLU A 140 8.06 -11.21 10.87
C GLU A 140 6.59 -11.34 10.41
N MET A 141 6.17 -10.56 9.39
CA MET A 141 4.80 -10.54 8.92
C MET A 141 4.49 -11.67 7.95
N SER A 142 3.29 -12.25 8.09
CA SER A 142 2.76 -13.31 7.24
C SER A 142 1.43 -12.86 6.65
N VAL A 143 1.35 -12.77 5.32
CA VAL A 143 0.23 -12.15 4.59
C VAL A 143 -0.35 -13.15 3.59
N PRO A 144 -1.68 -13.36 3.54
CA PRO A 144 -2.29 -14.20 2.52
C PRO A 144 -1.98 -13.64 1.12
N ARG A 145 -1.54 -14.51 0.21
CA ARG A 145 -1.10 -14.16 -1.14
C ARG A 145 -2.14 -13.34 -1.90
N HIS A 146 -3.42 -13.71 -1.81
CA HIS A 146 -4.52 -13.00 -2.46
C HIS A 146 -4.68 -11.54 -1.97
N ILE A 147 -4.29 -11.23 -0.73
CA ILE A 147 -4.25 -9.84 -0.23
C ILE A 147 -3.08 -9.08 -0.84
N VAL A 148 -1.89 -9.71 -0.93
CA VAL A 148 -0.71 -9.10 -1.58
C VAL A 148 -1.02 -8.81 -3.04
N GLU A 149 -1.55 -9.78 -3.79
CA GLU A 149 -1.94 -9.62 -5.20
C GLU A 149 -3.04 -8.56 -5.40
N THR A 150 -3.99 -8.46 -4.46
CA THR A 150 -5.01 -7.41 -4.47
C THR A 150 -4.40 -6.02 -4.27
N ILE A 151 -3.48 -5.87 -3.32
CA ILE A 151 -2.75 -4.62 -3.08
C ILE A 151 -1.93 -4.27 -4.32
N LEU A 152 -1.18 -5.21 -4.89
CA LEU A 152 -0.37 -5.01 -6.10
C LEU A 152 -1.22 -4.52 -7.29
N ARG A 153 -2.33 -5.23 -7.58
CA ARG A 153 -3.23 -4.88 -8.69
C ARG A 153 -3.81 -3.47 -8.55
N ALA A 154 -4.35 -3.15 -7.38
CA ALA A 154 -4.92 -1.82 -7.12
C ALA A 154 -3.86 -0.71 -7.11
N SER A 155 -2.64 -1.00 -6.65
CA SER A 155 -1.52 -0.05 -6.65
C SER A 155 -1.10 0.31 -8.07
N ALA A 156 -0.97 -0.69 -8.95
CA ALA A 156 -0.68 -0.50 -10.37
C ALA A 156 -1.79 0.31 -11.09
N GLU A 157 -3.06 -0.02 -10.85
CA GLU A 157 -4.20 0.65 -11.46
C GLU A 157 -4.39 2.10 -10.99
N ALA A 158 -4.18 2.37 -9.71
CA ALA A 158 -4.29 3.72 -9.15
C ALA A 158 -3.00 4.55 -9.34
N GLY A 159 -1.87 3.94 -9.70
CA GLY A 159 -0.59 4.62 -9.91
C GLY A 159 0.08 5.06 -8.60
N VAL A 160 0.15 4.16 -7.62
CA VAL A 160 0.86 4.37 -6.34
C VAL A 160 1.82 3.20 -6.12
N ASP A 161 2.96 3.46 -5.46
CA ASP A 161 3.97 2.45 -5.15
C ASP A 161 3.38 1.30 -4.29
N PRO A 162 3.43 0.04 -4.77
CA PRO A 162 2.97 -1.12 -4.01
C PRO A 162 3.73 -1.34 -2.69
N VAL A 163 5.02 -0.99 -2.60
CA VAL A 163 5.82 -1.15 -1.37
C VAL A 163 5.26 -0.24 -0.28
N TYR A 164 5.00 1.03 -0.61
CA TYR A 164 4.31 1.96 0.28
C TYR A 164 2.91 1.48 0.68
N MET A 165 2.13 0.93 -0.25
CA MET A 165 0.77 0.43 0.03
C MET A 165 0.78 -0.78 0.97
N MET A 166 1.75 -1.69 0.84
CA MET A 166 1.98 -2.80 1.77
C MET A 166 2.40 -2.30 3.17
N ALA A 167 3.34 -1.36 3.24
CA ALA A 167 3.79 -0.76 4.50
C ALA A 167 2.64 -0.05 5.24
N LEU A 168 1.74 0.61 4.52
CA LEU A 168 0.55 1.25 5.08
C LEU A 168 -0.51 0.23 5.55
N ALA A 169 -0.80 -0.81 4.76
CA ALA A 169 -1.76 -1.86 5.12
C ALA A 169 -1.33 -2.65 6.37
N ASP A 170 -0.02 -2.92 6.51
CA ASP A 170 0.59 -3.45 7.73
C ASP A 170 0.35 -2.49 8.91
N LYS A 171 0.74 -1.22 8.75
CA LYS A 171 0.70 -0.23 9.81
C LYS A 171 -0.71 0.03 10.36
N GLU A 172 -1.72 0.03 9.50
CA GLU A 172 -3.10 0.36 9.86
C GLU A 172 -3.91 -0.85 10.36
N SER A 173 -3.71 -2.05 9.80
CA SER A 173 -4.56 -3.21 10.12
C SER A 173 -3.85 -4.54 10.28
N SER A 174 -2.52 -4.59 10.12
CA SER A 174 -1.76 -5.84 9.96
C SER A 174 -2.39 -6.74 8.89
N PHE A 175 -2.75 -6.14 7.76
CA PHE A 175 -3.44 -6.76 6.61
C PHE A 175 -4.87 -7.30 6.85
N SER A 176 -5.50 -6.95 7.98
CA SER A 176 -6.85 -7.41 8.31
C SER A 176 -7.94 -6.60 7.62
N THR A 177 -8.55 -7.19 6.58
CA THR A 177 -9.69 -6.62 5.82
C THR A 177 -10.96 -6.39 6.65
N LYS A 178 -11.02 -6.96 7.88
CA LYS A 178 -12.15 -6.86 8.80
C LYS A 178 -11.80 -6.15 10.11
N ALA A 179 -10.59 -5.59 10.24
CA ALA A 179 -10.19 -4.83 11.42
C ALA A 179 -11.16 -3.67 11.69
N LYS A 180 -11.52 -3.48 12.96
CA LYS A 180 -12.41 -2.41 13.41
C LYS A 180 -11.82 -1.78 14.67
N ALA A 181 -11.57 -0.47 14.64
CA ALA A 181 -11.12 0.24 15.83
C ALA A 181 -12.25 0.30 16.88
N ALA A 182 -11.93 -0.03 18.14
CA ALA A 182 -12.90 -0.02 19.23
C ALA A 182 -13.36 1.40 19.65
N THR A 183 -12.58 2.43 19.30
CA THR A 183 -12.78 3.82 19.75
C THR A 183 -13.30 4.75 18.65
N SER A 184 -13.52 4.26 17.42
CA SER A 184 -13.88 5.12 16.29
C SER A 184 -14.65 4.39 15.18
N SER A 185 -14.89 5.09 14.07
CA SER A 185 -15.47 4.48 12.86
C SER A 185 -14.47 3.79 11.95
N ALA A 186 -13.16 3.84 12.27
CA ALA A 186 -12.09 3.25 11.46
C ALA A 186 -12.29 1.75 11.23
N GLU A 187 -12.09 1.31 9.99
CA GLU A 187 -12.44 -0.05 9.55
C GLU A 187 -11.73 -0.47 8.27
N GLY A 188 -11.47 -1.77 8.14
CA GLY A 188 -10.89 -2.38 6.95
C GLY A 188 -9.37 -2.26 6.85
N LEU A 189 -8.85 -2.62 5.68
CA LEU A 189 -7.41 -2.78 5.41
C LEU A 189 -6.57 -1.52 5.71
N PHE A 190 -7.16 -0.34 5.50
CA PHE A 190 -6.54 0.99 5.72
C PHE A 190 -7.28 1.83 6.77
N GLN A 191 -8.03 1.18 7.68
CA GLN A 191 -8.70 1.82 8.82
C GLN A 191 -9.49 3.10 8.50
N PHE A 192 -10.16 3.14 7.35
CA PHE A 192 -10.90 4.32 6.89
C PHE A 192 -12.01 4.74 7.86
N LEU A 193 -12.02 6.01 8.25
CA LEU A 193 -13.13 6.65 8.97
C LEU A 193 -14.35 6.79 8.05
N SER A 194 -15.57 6.74 8.61
CA SER A 194 -16.81 6.87 7.84
C SER A 194 -16.89 8.16 7.01
N ALA A 195 -16.47 9.30 7.54
CA ALA A 195 -16.53 10.59 6.83
C ALA A 195 -15.56 10.60 5.64
N THR A 196 -14.28 10.31 5.88
CA THR A 196 -13.24 10.21 4.85
C THR A 196 -13.62 9.21 3.76
N TRP A 197 -14.15 8.04 4.14
CA TRP A 197 -14.60 7.02 3.20
C TRP A 197 -15.69 7.51 2.24
N LEU A 198 -16.71 8.19 2.78
CA LEU A 198 -17.78 8.75 1.97
C LEU A 198 -17.24 9.81 1.00
N GLU A 199 -16.29 10.65 1.43
CA GLU A 199 -15.63 11.61 0.52
C GLU A 199 -14.84 10.91 -0.59
N MET A 200 -14.12 9.83 -0.30
CA MET A 200 -13.35 9.09 -1.30
C MET A 200 -14.27 8.40 -2.32
N ILE A 201 -15.35 7.75 -1.86
CA ILE A 201 -16.33 7.14 -2.78
C ILE A 201 -17.02 8.19 -3.64
N ARG A 202 -17.40 9.35 -3.09
CA ARG A 202 -17.97 10.47 -3.87
C ARG A 202 -17.00 10.95 -4.96
N ASP A 203 -15.76 11.23 -4.58
CA ASP A 203 -14.80 11.89 -5.47
C ASP A 203 -14.15 10.93 -6.48
N PHE A 204 -14.06 9.63 -6.17
CA PHE A 204 -13.30 8.66 -6.96
C PHE A 204 -14.02 7.33 -7.25
N GLY A 205 -15.12 6.99 -6.58
CA GLY A 205 -15.81 5.70 -6.76
C GLY A 205 -16.25 5.45 -8.21
N ALA A 206 -16.80 6.47 -8.86
CA ALA A 206 -17.21 6.40 -10.27
C ALA A 206 -16.08 6.07 -11.25
N ARG A 207 -14.80 6.34 -10.90
CA ARG A 207 -13.65 5.97 -11.74
C ARG A 207 -13.44 4.45 -11.79
N TYR A 208 -13.94 3.73 -10.80
CA TYR A 208 -13.67 2.31 -10.55
C TYR A 208 -14.94 1.43 -10.58
N GLY A 209 -16.00 1.88 -11.27
CA GLY A 209 -17.25 1.12 -11.41
C GLY A 209 -18.21 1.20 -10.22
N TYR A 210 -18.08 2.25 -9.39
CA TYR A 210 -18.97 2.55 -8.26
C TYR A 210 -19.76 3.85 -8.49
N GLU A 211 -20.27 4.05 -9.71
CA GLU A 211 -20.99 5.26 -10.13
C GLU A 211 -22.26 5.51 -9.30
N GLU A 212 -23.02 4.46 -8.99
CA GLU A 212 -24.24 4.54 -8.18
C GLU A 212 -23.92 4.97 -6.74
N GLU A 213 -22.95 4.30 -6.10
CA GLU A 213 -22.45 4.68 -4.77
C GLU A 213 -21.89 6.10 -4.74
N ALA A 214 -21.11 6.49 -5.75
CA ALA A 214 -20.51 7.82 -5.82
C ALA A 214 -21.58 8.92 -5.96
N ALA A 215 -22.56 8.71 -6.86
CA ALA A 215 -23.67 9.64 -7.08
C ALA A 215 -24.61 9.77 -5.87
N ALA A 216 -24.74 8.71 -5.06
CA ALA A 216 -25.57 8.73 -3.86
C ALA A 216 -24.97 9.58 -2.72
N VAL A 217 -23.65 9.83 -2.70
CA VAL A 217 -22.98 10.61 -1.65
C VAL A 217 -22.92 12.09 -2.02
N THR A 218 -23.48 12.96 -1.17
CA THR A 218 -23.49 14.42 -1.41
C THR A 218 -23.01 15.21 -0.19
N GLY A 219 -22.75 16.51 -0.35
CA GLY A 219 -22.15 17.36 0.69
C GLY A 219 -20.65 17.08 0.90
N ARG A 220 -20.04 17.73 1.90
CA ARG A 220 -18.61 17.59 2.28
C ARG A 220 -18.45 17.73 3.80
N GLY A 221 -17.39 17.15 4.36
CA GLY A 221 -17.09 17.24 5.80
C GLY A 221 -18.27 16.82 6.68
N ALA A 222 -18.63 17.65 7.66
CA ALA A 222 -19.75 17.40 8.57
C ALA A 222 -21.14 17.39 7.88
N ALA A 223 -21.26 17.95 6.67
CA ALA A 223 -22.51 17.99 5.91
C ALA A 223 -22.65 16.83 4.91
N ILE A 224 -21.82 15.78 5.02
CA ILE A 224 -21.87 14.63 4.10
C ILE A 224 -23.09 13.74 4.37
N THR A 225 -23.86 13.47 3.32
CA THR A 225 -25.08 12.66 3.36
C THR A 225 -25.04 11.59 2.28
N VAL A 226 -25.88 10.56 2.43
CA VAL A 226 -26.05 9.50 1.41
C VAL A 226 -27.55 9.34 1.16
N ALA A 227 -27.95 9.44 -0.11
CA ALA A 227 -29.33 9.24 -0.55
C ALA A 227 -29.66 7.76 -0.75
N GLY A 228 -30.94 7.40 -0.61
CA GLY A 228 -31.45 6.04 -0.84
C GLY A 228 -31.43 5.12 0.38
N ASP A 229 -32.47 4.30 0.51
CA ASP A 229 -32.61 3.34 1.61
C ASP A 229 -31.53 2.24 1.51
N GLY A 230 -30.88 1.94 2.63
CA GLY A 230 -29.78 0.95 2.69
C GLY A 230 -28.47 1.38 2.02
N MET A 231 -28.50 2.34 1.07
CA MET A 231 -27.32 2.77 0.30
C MET A 231 -26.17 3.24 1.21
N ARG A 232 -26.47 3.99 2.28
CA ARG A 232 -25.45 4.39 3.26
C ARG A 232 -24.71 3.18 3.86
N GLU A 233 -25.40 2.08 4.13
CA GLU A 233 -24.75 0.88 4.66
C GLU A 233 -23.93 0.18 3.57
N ARG A 234 -24.47 0.06 2.35
CA ARG A 234 -23.76 -0.49 1.18
C ARG A 234 -22.42 0.23 0.97
N VAL A 235 -22.44 1.56 0.84
CA VAL A 235 -21.25 2.38 0.66
C VAL A 235 -20.26 2.18 1.82
N LEU A 236 -20.70 2.26 3.07
CA LEU A 236 -19.80 2.11 4.23
C LEU A 236 -19.21 0.69 4.34
N ARG A 237 -19.91 -0.35 3.86
CA ARG A 237 -19.46 -1.75 3.88
C ARG A 237 -18.30 -2.02 2.92
N LEU A 238 -18.19 -1.25 1.83
CA LEU A 238 -17.09 -1.35 0.86
C LEU A 238 -15.69 -1.14 1.48
N ARG A 239 -15.57 -0.53 2.67
CA ARG A 239 -14.29 -0.49 3.43
C ARG A 239 -13.69 -1.88 3.72
N ARG A 240 -14.53 -2.91 3.78
CA ARG A 240 -14.12 -4.30 4.04
C ARG A 240 -13.74 -5.05 2.76
N ASP A 241 -13.99 -4.48 1.59
CA ASP A 241 -13.47 -5.00 0.33
C ASP A 241 -12.00 -4.57 0.21
N PRO A 242 -11.03 -5.51 0.14
CA PRO A 242 -9.62 -5.16 0.10
C PRO A 242 -9.25 -4.37 -1.15
N TYR A 243 -9.88 -4.66 -2.30
CA TYR A 243 -9.55 -4.03 -3.58
C TYR A 243 -10.05 -2.59 -3.62
N VAL A 244 -11.32 -2.36 -3.25
CA VAL A 244 -11.87 -0.99 -3.16
C VAL A 244 -11.14 -0.17 -2.10
N ALA A 245 -10.81 -0.78 -0.96
CA ALA A 245 -10.03 -0.10 0.08
C ALA A 245 -8.63 0.30 -0.41
N CYS A 246 -7.95 -0.54 -1.21
CA CYS A 246 -6.67 -0.18 -1.84
C CYS A 246 -6.81 0.98 -2.83
N LEU A 247 -7.79 0.93 -3.74
CA LEU A 247 -8.01 1.98 -4.74
C LEU A 247 -8.29 3.33 -4.06
N MET A 248 -9.17 3.35 -3.04
CA MET A 248 -9.47 4.56 -2.29
C MET A 248 -8.29 5.03 -1.43
N ALA A 249 -7.46 4.14 -0.89
CA ALA A 249 -6.24 4.52 -0.17
C ALA A 249 -5.20 5.16 -1.12
N ALA A 250 -5.01 4.58 -2.31
CA ALA A 250 -4.13 5.13 -3.33
C ALA A 250 -4.58 6.53 -3.82
N GLU A 251 -5.89 6.72 -4.06
CA GLU A 251 -6.43 8.05 -4.38
C GLU A 251 -6.28 9.05 -3.22
N LEU A 252 -6.46 8.59 -1.97
CA LEU A 252 -6.25 9.43 -0.78
C LEU A 252 -4.79 9.90 -0.71
N ILE A 253 -3.83 9.00 -0.90
CA ILE A 253 -2.40 9.30 -0.91
C ILE A 253 -2.05 10.34 -1.98
N LYS A 254 -2.50 10.16 -3.23
CA LYS A 254 -2.24 11.12 -4.33
C LYS A 254 -2.83 12.49 -4.04
N ARG A 255 -4.09 12.53 -3.59
CA ARG A 255 -4.81 13.77 -3.23
C ARG A 255 -4.11 14.52 -2.11
N ASP A 256 -3.68 13.80 -1.08
CA ASP A 256 -3.12 14.40 0.13
C ASP A 256 -1.64 14.77 -0.06
N ARG A 257 -0.88 13.99 -0.85
CA ARG A 257 0.45 14.36 -1.38
C ARG A 257 0.39 15.72 -2.09
N ALA A 258 -0.43 15.83 -3.14
CA ALA A 258 -0.51 17.04 -3.97
C ALA A 258 -0.88 18.30 -3.16
N ARG A 259 -1.75 18.16 -2.15
CA ARG A 259 -2.12 19.25 -1.23
C ARG A 259 -0.97 19.72 -0.34
N ILE A 260 -0.09 18.82 0.07
CA ILE A 260 1.06 19.16 0.92
C ILE A 260 2.19 19.72 0.06
N GLU A 261 2.50 19.11 -1.08
CA GLU A 261 3.53 19.57 -2.03
C GLU A 261 3.26 21.01 -2.48
N ALA A 262 2.01 21.30 -2.84
CA ALA A 262 1.56 22.67 -3.16
C ALA A 262 1.67 23.67 -1.99
N ARG A 263 1.71 23.20 -0.73
CA ARG A 263 1.85 24.03 0.47
C ARG A 263 3.31 24.24 0.89
N ILE A 264 4.19 23.28 0.66
CA ILE A 264 5.60 23.34 1.04
C ILE A 264 6.53 23.78 -0.11
N GLY A 265 6.02 23.83 -1.35
CA GLY A 265 6.77 24.30 -2.52
C GLY A 265 7.84 23.32 -3.02
N ARG A 266 7.73 22.05 -2.67
CA ARG A 266 8.60 20.95 -3.12
C ARG A 266 7.86 19.61 -3.07
N ASP A 267 8.40 18.62 -3.75
CA ASP A 267 7.94 17.23 -3.69
C ASP A 267 8.14 16.63 -2.29
N LEU A 268 7.29 15.66 -1.93
CA LEU A 268 7.42 14.87 -0.70
C LEU A 268 8.32 13.65 -0.91
N LYS A 269 9.19 13.41 0.08
CA LYS A 269 9.86 12.10 0.21
C LYS A 269 8.82 11.02 0.54
N THR A 270 9.13 9.77 0.21
CA THR A 270 8.27 8.61 0.49
C THR A 270 7.92 8.49 1.98
N SER A 271 8.89 8.69 2.88
CA SER A 271 8.68 8.69 4.33
C SER A 271 7.76 9.82 4.81
N GLU A 272 7.85 11.00 4.18
CA GLU A 272 7.02 12.17 4.50
C GLU A 272 5.56 12.00 4.08
N LEU A 273 5.25 11.11 3.12
CA LEU A 273 3.86 10.78 2.76
C LEU A 273 3.07 10.25 3.96
N TYR A 274 3.73 9.53 4.86
CA TYR A 274 3.07 9.02 6.06
C TYR A 274 2.68 10.13 7.04
N LEU A 275 3.40 11.27 7.04
CA LEU A 275 3.02 12.45 7.84
C LEU A 275 1.65 12.97 7.39
N ALA A 276 1.31 12.89 6.10
CA ALA A 276 0.00 13.26 5.56
C ALA A 276 -1.12 12.43 6.20
N HIS A 277 -0.93 11.11 6.26
CA HIS A 277 -1.88 10.18 6.84
C HIS A 277 -1.99 10.36 8.36
N PHE A 278 -0.86 10.49 9.05
CA PHE A 278 -0.80 10.57 10.50
C PHE A 278 -1.31 11.91 11.06
N PHE A 279 -0.95 13.04 10.46
CA PHE A 279 -1.34 14.37 10.94
C PHE A 279 -2.57 14.96 10.27
N GLY A 280 -2.95 14.47 9.09
CA GLY A 280 -3.83 15.19 8.15
C GLY A 280 -3.06 16.27 7.38
N THR A 281 -3.45 16.52 6.13
CA THR A 281 -2.72 17.38 5.18
C THR A 281 -2.33 18.76 5.72
N SER A 282 -3.25 19.44 6.42
CA SER A 282 -3.01 20.79 6.95
C SER A 282 -1.95 20.80 8.05
N SER A 283 -2.03 19.83 8.96
CA SER A 283 -1.08 19.71 10.06
C SER A 283 0.27 19.13 9.60
N ALA A 284 0.28 18.22 8.63
CA ALA A 284 1.48 17.68 8.00
C ALA A 284 2.30 18.78 7.28
N GLY A 285 1.66 19.59 6.43
CA GLY A 285 2.34 20.70 5.76
C GLY A 285 2.88 21.75 6.75
N ARG A 286 2.15 22.02 7.86
CA ARG A 286 2.66 22.87 8.94
C ARG A 286 3.85 22.22 9.67
N PHE A 287 3.83 20.91 9.88
CA PHE A 287 4.91 20.17 10.54
C PHE A 287 6.19 20.20 9.71
N LEU A 288 6.09 19.97 8.39
CA LEU A 288 7.22 19.99 7.47
C LEU A 288 7.85 21.39 7.35
N ALA A 289 7.05 22.45 7.20
CA ALA A 289 7.55 23.83 7.22
C ALA A 289 8.28 24.14 8.55
N LEU A 290 7.68 23.74 9.68
CA LEU A 290 8.28 23.96 11.00
C LEU A 290 9.56 23.13 11.22
N SER A 291 9.68 21.95 10.60
CA SER A 291 10.88 21.12 10.64
C SER A 291 12.05 21.80 9.92
N ALA A 292 11.78 22.44 8.78
CA ALA A 292 12.77 23.21 8.02
C ALA A 292 13.17 24.52 8.73
N GLU A 293 12.21 25.28 9.25
CA GLU A 293 12.47 26.60 9.84
C GLU A 293 12.97 26.55 11.29
N GLN A 294 12.38 25.68 12.12
CA GLN A 294 12.51 25.72 13.58
C GLN A 294 12.62 24.31 14.18
N PRO A 295 13.57 23.47 13.72
CA PRO A 295 13.67 22.05 14.09
C PRO A 295 13.77 21.81 15.60
N GLY A 296 14.42 22.71 16.35
CA GLY A 296 14.59 22.63 17.80
C GLY A 296 13.35 22.99 18.64
N LYS A 297 12.22 23.40 18.04
CA LYS A 297 10.99 23.68 18.80
C LYS A 297 10.38 22.41 19.39
N MET A 298 9.74 22.54 20.55
CA MET A 298 9.03 21.43 21.20
C MET A 298 7.75 21.05 20.44
N ALA A 299 7.77 19.93 19.70
CA ALA A 299 6.66 19.51 18.83
C ALA A 299 5.33 19.39 19.59
N ALA A 300 5.36 18.93 20.84
CA ALA A 300 4.16 18.78 21.69
C ALA A 300 3.47 20.11 22.05
N LYS A 301 4.14 21.27 21.93
CA LYS A 301 3.53 22.60 22.13
C LYS A 301 2.76 23.06 20.89
N GLU A 302 3.26 22.73 19.72
CA GLU A 302 2.75 23.15 18.41
C GLU A 302 1.65 22.19 17.90
N PHE A 303 1.72 20.91 18.27
CA PHE A 303 0.77 19.86 17.88
C PHE A 303 0.07 19.22 19.08
N ARG A 304 -0.50 20.06 19.97
CA ARG A 304 -1.09 19.66 21.25
C ARG A 304 -2.15 18.55 21.17
N SER A 305 -2.96 18.49 20.11
CA SER A 305 -3.95 17.41 19.93
C SER A 305 -3.26 16.07 19.62
N ALA A 306 -2.42 16.06 18.58
CA ALA A 306 -1.63 14.90 18.18
C ALA A 306 -0.75 14.36 19.31
N ALA A 307 -0.09 15.24 20.07
CA ALA A 307 0.76 14.86 21.20
C ALA A 307 0.02 14.27 22.40
N ARG A 308 -1.27 14.58 22.57
CA ARG A 308 -2.13 13.95 23.58
C ARG A 308 -2.59 12.56 23.16
N ALA A 309 -2.98 12.39 21.90
CA ALA A 309 -3.38 11.10 21.37
C ALA A 309 -2.18 10.14 21.21
N ASN A 310 -1.04 10.64 20.76
CA ASN A 310 0.12 9.83 20.34
C ASN A 310 1.36 10.16 21.18
N ARG A 311 1.21 10.06 22.51
CA ARG A 311 2.23 10.50 23.48
C ARG A 311 3.59 9.79 23.30
N SER A 312 3.62 8.57 22.77
CA SER A 312 4.83 7.80 22.45
C SER A 312 5.68 8.43 21.36
N LEU A 313 5.07 9.05 20.34
CA LEU A 313 5.79 9.72 19.25
C LEU A 313 6.33 11.09 19.68
N PHE A 314 5.58 11.81 20.53
CA PHE A 314 5.93 13.16 20.96
C PHE A 314 6.82 13.26 22.21
N THR A 315 7.12 12.13 22.86
CA THR A 315 7.93 12.10 24.09
C THR A 315 8.71 10.79 24.19
N GLU A 316 9.82 10.76 24.92
CA GLU A 316 10.62 9.56 25.20
C GLU A 316 10.80 9.29 26.69
N LYS A 317 11.23 8.08 27.07
CA LYS A 317 11.62 7.75 28.45
C LYS A 317 12.88 8.55 28.81
N SER A 318 12.89 9.23 29.96
CA SER A 318 14.06 9.97 30.46
C SER A 318 14.15 9.78 31.98
N GLY A 319 15.02 8.85 32.40
CA GLY A 319 15.08 8.38 33.78
C GLY A 319 13.73 7.85 34.27
N LYS A 320 13.19 8.45 35.34
CA LYS A 320 11.85 8.14 35.88
C LYS A 320 10.71 8.92 35.22
N GLY A 321 11.01 9.82 34.30
CA GLY A 321 10.04 10.70 33.64
C GLY A 321 9.94 10.47 32.14
N ARG A 322 9.29 11.42 31.46
CA ARG A 322 9.31 11.49 29.99
C ARG A 322 9.77 12.87 29.54
N ARG A 323 10.72 12.91 28.59
CA ARG A 323 11.18 14.14 27.93
C ARG A 323 10.30 14.39 26.71
N GLY A 324 9.91 15.64 26.46
CA GLY A 324 9.24 16.00 25.20
C GLY A 324 10.24 16.07 24.05
N LEU A 325 9.81 15.71 22.86
CA LEU A 325 10.64 15.80 21.66
C LEU A 325 10.53 17.16 20.96
N THR A 326 11.60 17.50 20.25
CA THR A 326 11.61 18.60 19.28
C THR A 326 10.92 18.20 17.96
N VAL A 327 10.73 19.14 17.04
CA VAL A 327 10.13 18.86 15.72
C VAL A 327 11.03 17.93 14.91
N ALA A 328 12.34 18.17 14.90
CA ALA A 328 13.30 17.27 14.27
C ALA A 328 13.25 15.86 14.90
N GLU A 329 13.27 15.74 16.23
CA GLU A 329 13.20 14.43 16.89
C GLU A 329 11.89 13.67 16.64
N VAL A 330 10.78 14.35 16.38
CA VAL A 330 9.52 13.72 15.93
C VAL A 330 9.59 13.37 14.44
N TYR A 331 10.22 14.19 13.61
CA TYR A 331 10.43 13.92 12.18
C TYR A 331 11.25 12.64 12.03
N GLU A 332 12.47 12.59 12.58
CA GLU A 332 13.38 11.44 12.51
C GLU A 332 12.70 10.16 13.01
N ARG A 333 11.94 10.23 14.12
CA ARG A 333 11.22 9.09 14.68
C ARG A 333 10.12 8.54 13.77
N ILE A 334 9.53 9.37 12.91
CA ILE A 334 8.52 8.95 11.94
C ILE A 334 9.21 8.43 10.66
N ASP A 335 10.27 9.10 10.18
CA ASP A 335 11.16 8.65 9.10
C ASP A 335 11.62 7.20 9.39
N ASP A 336 12.32 7.00 10.51
CA ASP A 336 12.78 5.72 11.05
C ASP A 336 11.71 4.62 11.09
N MET A 337 10.47 4.98 11.48
CA MET A 337 9.37 4.04 11.67
C MET A 337 8.84 3.52 10.34
N ILE A 338 8.88 4.37 9.30
CA ILE A 338 8.36 4.08 7.98
C ILE A 338 9.41 3.44 7.11
N ASP A 339 10.66 3.91 7.13
CA ASP A 339 11.77 3.29 6.40
C ASP A 339 11.95 1.82 6.82
N ARG A 340 11.86 1.51 8.12
CA ARG A 340 11.86 0.10 8.59
C ARG A 340 10.75 -0.76 7.97
N ARG A 341 9.58 -0.18 7.66
CA ARG A 341 8.48 -0.89 7.00
C ARG A 341 8.66 -0.97 5.50
N LEU A 342 9.10 0.10 4.85
CA LEU A 342 9.41 0.11 3.42
C LEU A 342 10.45 -0.98 3.11
N ASN A 343 11.55 -1.02 3.86
CA ASN A 343 12.61 -2.03 3.74
C ASN A 343 12.08 -3.47 3.94
N GLN A 344 11.08 -3.67 4.82
CA GLN A 344 10.46 -4.98 5.05
C GLN A 344 9.65 -5.47 3.84
N TYR A 345 9.15 -4.56 2.99
CA TYR A 345 8.33 -4.87 1.81
C TYR A 345 9.04 -4.61 0.48
N GLU A 346 10.33 -4.27 0.43
CA GLU A 346 11.08 -4.08 -0.84
C GLU A 346 10.94 -5.27 -1.80
N GLY A 347 10.95 -6.51 -1.29
CA GLY A 347 10.78 -7.72 -2.09
C GLY A 347 9.42 -7.84 -2.80
N VAL A 348 8.44 -7.00 -2.45
CA VAL A 348 7.15 -6.90 -3.15
C VAL A 348 7.30 -6.34 -4.56
N ALA A 349 8.31 -5.50 -4.83
CA ALA A 349 8.57 -4.97 -6.17
C ALA A 349 8.86 -6.09 -7.19
N ALA A 350 9.74 -7.03 -6.85
CA ALA A 350 10.06 -8.19 -7.70
C ALA A 350 8.84 -9.13 -7.91
N LEU A 351 7.94 -9.22 -6.93
CA LEU A 351 6.68 -9.94 -7.09
C LEU A 351 5.73 -9.21 -8.06
N ALA A 352 5.66 -7.88 -7.99
CA ALA A 352 4.86 -7.07 -8.92
C ALA A 352 5.35 -7.21 -10.37
N GLU A 353 6.66 -7.17 -10.60
CA GLU A 353 7.29 -7.43 -11.90
C GLU A 353 6.94 -8.82 -12.43
N THR A 354 7.05 -9.85 -11.57
CA THR A 354 6.72 -11.24 -11.92
C THR A 354 5.25 -11.40 -12.33
N LEU A 355 4.33 -10.79 -11.58
CA LEU A 355 2.89 -10.85 -11.88
C LEU A 355 2.52 -10.09 -13.15
N ASN A 356 3.16 -8.95 -13.42
CA ASN A 356 2.97 -8.21 -14.67
C ASN A 356 3.45 -9.04 -15.87
N ALA A 357 4.66 -9.62 -15.81
CA ALA A 357 5.18 -10.47 -16.88
C ALA A 357 4.30 -11.72 -17.13
N GLN A 358 3.72 -12.30 -16.07
CA GLN A 358 2.74 -13.38 -16.19
C GLN A 358 1.44 -12.91 -16.86
N ALA A 359 0.92 -11.73 -16.51
CA ALA A 359 -0.28 -11.16 -17.12
C ALA A 359 -0.07 -10.84 -18.61
N GLU A 360 1.09 -10.30 -18.99
CA GLU A 360 1.48 -10.05 -20.38
C GLU A 360 1.57 -11.35 -21.17
N THR A 361 2.24 -12.38 -20.62
CA THR A 361 2.34 -13.71 -21.25
C THR A 361 0.97 -14.38 -21.44
N LEU A 362 0.03 -14.18 -20.50
CA LEU A 362 -1.33 -14.69 -20.61
C LEU A 362 -2.17 -13.90 -21.63
N ALA A 363 -1.95 -12.59 -21.75
CA ALA A 363 -2.60 -11.75 -22.77
C ALA A 363 -2.09 -12.08 -24.19
N GLU A 364 -0.80 -12.38 -24.35
CA GLU A 364 -0.20 -12.80 -25.63
C GLU A 364 -0.62 -14.21 -26.04
N LYS A 365 -0.88 -15.11 -25.08
CA LYS A 365 -1.37 -16.47 -25.32
C LYS A 365 -2.90 -16.58 -25.45
N ALA A 366 -3.64 -15.51 -25.19
CA ALA A 366 -5.08 -15.49 -25.43
C ALA A 366 -5.34 -15.58 -26.95
N PRO A 367 -6.11 -16.56 -27.45
CA PRO A 367 -6.39 -16.65 -28.87
C PRO A 367 -7.10 -15.39 -29.35
N ALA A 368 -6.76 -14.93 -30.56
CA ALA A 368 -7.23 -13.69 -31.14
C ALA A 368 -8.70 -13.72 -31.60
N GLU A 369 -9.63 -14.06 -30.71
CA GLU A 369 -11.07 -13.88 -30.91
C GLU A 369 -11.47 -12.41 -30.71
N ARG A 370 -11.03 -11.54 -31.63
CA ARG A 370 -11.68 -10.26 -31.89
C ARG A 370 -11.98 -10.10 -33.37
N SER A 371 -13.25 -9.79 -33.66
CA SER A 371 -13.78 -9.38 -34.96
C SER A 371 -13.95 -10.47 -36.04
N ALA A 372 -14.84 -11.43 -35.76
CA ALA A 372 -15.83 -11.82 -36.77
C ALA A 372 -17.11 -10.99 -36.54
N PRO A 373 -17.67 -10.28 -37.54
CA PRO A 373 -18.96 -9.63 -37.39
C PRO A 373 -20.07 -10.68 -37.23
N ALA A 374 -21.01 -10.44 -36.32
CA ALA A 374 -22.13 -11.36 -36.08
C ALA A 374 -22.96 -11.56 -37.35
N PRO A 375 -23.44 -12.79 -37.63
CA PRO A 375 -24.33 -13.02 -38.76
C PRO A 375 -25.68 -12.33 -38.50
N GLU A 376 -26.12 -11.48 -39.43
CA GLU A 376 -27.45 -10.88 -39.38
C GLU A 376 -28.52 -11.98 -39.39
N VAL A 377 -29.20 -12.18 -38.26
CA VAL A 377 -30.43 -12.98 -38.21
C VAL A 377 -31.55 -12.16 -38.87
N ARG A 378 -31.60 -12.25 -40.20
CA ARG A 378 -32.58 -11.58 -41.04
C ARG A 378 -33.97 -12.20 -40.82
N LEU A 379 -34.69 -11.68 -39.82
CA LEU A 379 -36.09 -12.01 -39.55
C LEU A 379 -36.92 -11.76 -40.81
N LYS A 380 -37.34 -12.85 -41.48
CA LYS A 380 -38.34 -12.79 -42.54
C LYS A 380 -39.71 -12.58 -41.89
N VAL A 381 -40.15 -11.33 -41.85
CA VAL A 381 -41.57 -11.02 -41.64
C VAL A 381 -42.32 -11.52 -42.88
N THR A 382 -43.10 -12.58 -42.73
CA THR A 382 -44.08 -13.01 -43.74
C THR A 382 -45.37 -12.25 -43.50
N ASP A 383 -45.83 -11.51 -44.51
CA ASP A 383 -47.18 -10.94 -44.53
C ASP A 383 -48.23 -12.02 -44.24
N ALA A 384 -49.14 -11.72 -43.31
CA ALA A 384 -50.34 -12.48 -43.05
C ALA A 384 -51.54 -11.53 -43.08
N SER A 385 -52.45 -11.76 -44.02
CA SER A 385 -53.45 -10.79 -44.45
C SER A 385 -54.52 -10.49 -43.40
N LEU A 386 -54.98 -9.24 -43.39
CA LEU A 386 -56.21 -8.82 -42.70
C LEU A 386 -57.44 -9.52 -43.31
N PRO A 387 -58.37 -10.07 -42.50
CA PRO A 387 -59.72 -10.35 -42.96
C PRO A 387 -60.57 -9.07 -42.98
N GLU A 388 -61.32 -8.87 -44.05
CA GLU A 388 -62.24 -7.74 -44.21
C GLU A 388 -63.45 -7.82 -43.26
N ALA A 389 -64.03 -6.67 -42.97
CA ALA A 389 -65.27 -6.57 -42.19
C ALA A 389 -66.52 -6.87 -43.05
N ARG A 390 -67.48 -7.62 -42.48
CA ARG A 390 -68.91 -7.55 -42.80
C ARG A 390 -69.75 -7.96 -41.60
#